data_AF-A0A5R9CU93-F1
#
_entry.id   AF-A0A5R9CU93-F1
#
_cell.length_a   1.000
_cell.length_b   1.000
_cell.length_c   1.000
_cell.angle_alpha   90.00
_cell.angle_beta   90.00
_cell.angle_gamma   90.00
#
_symmetry.space_group_name_H-M   'P 1'
#
loop_
_entity.id
_entity.type
_entity.pdbx_description
1 polymer ?
#
loop_
_entity_poly.entity_id
_entity_poly.type
_entity_poly.pdbx_seq_one_letter_code
_entity_poly.pdbx_strand_id
1 'polypeptide(L)'
;MSLNAEQTDTTRHELQENFELSGVSLAEAAADLKTSAKHLSQVLSLNPTRIEEPWVLKNYLDAKIQAAGKQPVAYTALVGDPKDYWFLSDQFIKAGRLLQK
;
A
#
# COMPACT_ATOMS: atom_id res chain seq x y z
N MET A 1 14.63 6.08 8.93
CA MET A 1 13.84 5.55 10.06
C MET A 1 13.19 4.27 9.58
N SER A 2 13.30 3.21 10.37
CA SER A 2 12.66 1.92 10.07
C SER A 2 11.59 1.68 11.12
N LEU A 3 10.47 1.08 10.72
CA LEU A 3 9.43 0.67 11.66
C LEU A 3 9.99 -0.39 12.61
N ASN A 4 9.64 -0.29 13.89
CA ASN A 4 9.89 -1.39 14.82
C ASN A 4 8.90 -2.55 14.55
N ALA A 5 9.08 -3.69 15.23
CA ALA A 5 8.26 -4.88 14.99
C ALA A 5 6.76 -4.63 15.25
N GLU A 6 6.43 -3.84 16.27
CA GLU A 6 5.05 -3.49 16.62
C GLU A 6 4.42 -2.60 15.55
N GLN A 7 5.11 -1.53 15.15
CA GLN A 7 4.66 -0.63 14.07
C GLN A 7 4.50 -1.37 12.74
N THR A 8 5.38 -2.33 12.45
CA THR A 8 5.28 -3.19 11.27
C THR A 8 4.01 -4.03 11.33
N ASP A 9 3.70 -4.61 12.49
CA ASP A 9 2.50 -5.41 12.70
C ASP A 9 1.21 -4.58 12.57
N THR A 10 1.18 -3.41 13.22
CA THR A 10 0.07 -2.46 13.13
C THR A 10 -0.17 -2.01 11.70
N THR A 11 0.87 -1.58 10.98
CA THR A 11 0.75 -1.13 9.58
C THR A 11 0.27 -2.26 8.67
N ARG A 12 0.68 -3.50 8.95
CA ARG A 12 0.21 -4.67 8.21
C ARG A 12 -1.30 -4.88 8.39
N HIS A 13 -1.78 -4.82 9.64
CA HIS A 13 -3.21 -4.94 9.91
C HIS A 13 -4.00 -3.80 9.27
N GLU A 14 -3.53 -2.55 9.36
CA GLU A 14 -4.16 -1.39 8.70
C GLU A 14 -4.26 -1.55 7.17
N LEU A 15 -3.22 -2.10 6.53
CA LEU A 15 -3.24 -2.40 5.09
C LEU A 15 -4.24 -3.49 4.74
N GLN A 16 -4.32 -4.55 5.54
CA GLN A 16 -5.25 -5.65 5.33
C GLN A 16 -6.70 -5.19 5.53
N GLU A 17 -6.98 -4.40 6.57
CA GLU A 17 -8.31 -3.87 6.84
C GLU A 17 -8.76 -2.93 5.71
N ASN A 18 -7.89 -2.04 5.23
CA ASN A 18 -8.19 -1.20 4.07
C ASN A 18 -8.41 -2.03 2.80
N PHE A 19 -7.63 -3.10 2.60
CA PHE A 19 -7.83 -4.02 1.48
C PHE A 19 -9.22 -4.66 1.53
N GLU A 20 -9.64 -5.18 2.68
CA GLU A 20 -10.99 -5.73 2.87
C GLU A 20 -12.09 -4.66 2.65
N LEU A 21 -11.89 -3.45 3.17
CA LEU A 21 -12.84 -2.34 3.01
C LEU A 21 -13.02 -1.90 1.56
N SER A 22 -11.93 -1.92 0.78
CA SER A 22 -11.94 -1.57 -0.64
C SER A 22 -12.79 -2.53 -1.48
N GLY A 23 -12.98 -3.77 -1.01
CA GLY A 23 -13.78 -4.79 -1.68
C GLY A 23 -13.17 -5.32 -2.99
N VAL A 24 -11.92 -4.97 -3.30
CA VAL A 24 -11.22 -5.47 -4.49
C VAL A 24 -10.62 -6.86 -4.23
N SER A 25 -10.58 -7.71 -5.25
CA SER A 25 -9.85 -8.97 -5.14
C SER A 25 -8.35 -8.79 -5.34
N LEU A 26 -7.54 -9.75 -4.85
CA LEU A 26 -6.09 -9.74 -5.05
C LEU A 26 -5.71 -9.74 -6.54
N ALA A 27 -6.49 -10.42 -7.38
CA ALA A 27 -6.24 -10.48 -8.81
C ALA A 27 -6.50 -9.13 -9.49
N GLU A 28 -7.59 -8.45 -9.14
CA GLU A 28 -7.92 -7.11 -9.67
C GLU A 28 -6.89 -6.08 -9.23
N ALA A 29 -6.55 -6.04 -7.94
CA ALA A 29 -5.54 -5.13 -7.43
C ALA A 29 -4.16 -5.38 -8.05
N ALA A 30 -3.78 -6.64 -8.27
CA ALA A 30 -2.53 -6.98 -8.93
C ALA A 30 -2.52 -6.52 -10.40
N ALA A 31 -3.62 -6.70 -11.12
CA ALA A 31 -3.77 -6.24 -12.50
C ALA A 31 -3.69 -4.71 -12.59
N ASP A 32 -4.41 -3.99 -11.73
CA ASP A 32 -4.41 -2.53 -11.68
C ASP A 32 -3.01 -1.97 -11.35
N LEU A 33 -2.31 -2.59 -10.40
CA LEU A 33 -0.95 -2.21 -9.98
C LEU A 33 0.15 -2.79 -10.87
N LYS A 34 -0.23 -3.47 -11.97
CA LYS A 34 0.66 -4.12 -12.95
C LYS A 34 1.69 -5.05 -12.31
N THR A 35 1.27 -5.84 -11.33
CA THR A 35 2.12 -6.80 -10.59
C THR A 35 1.49 -8.20 -10.54
N SER A 36 2.16 -9.12 -9.85
CA SER A 36 1.64 -10.45 -9.57
C SER A 36 0.84 -10.46 -8.26
N ALA A 37 -0.19 -11.31 -8.18
CA ALA A 37 -0.96 -11.47 -6.94
C ALA A 37 -0.08 -11.96 -5.77
N LYS A 38 0.96 -12.73 -6.07
CA LYS A 38 1.96 -13.17 -5.10
C LYS A 38 2.79 -12.01 -4.56
N HIS A 39 3.22 -11.09 -5.41
CA HIS A 39 3.99 -9.95 -4.94
C HIS A 39 3.09 -8.95 -4.18
N LEU A 40 1.87 -8.75 -4.66
CA LEU A 40 0.89 -7.94 -3.95
C LEU A 40 0.64 -8.45 -2.53
N SER A 41 0.50 -9.77 -2.34
CA SER A 41 0.32 -10.35 -1.00
C SER A 41 1.55 -10.17 -0.09
N GLN A 42 2.76 -10.13 -0.65
CA GLN A 42 3.97 -9.77 0.09
C GLN A 42 3.95 -8.32 0.56
N VAL A 43 3.56 -7.38 -0.32
CA VAL A 43 3.43 -5.96 0.02
C VAL A 43 2.34 -5.74 1.08
N LEU A 44 1.19 -6.41 0.95
CA LEU A 44 0.13 -6.42 1.97
C LEU A 44 0.61 -6.96 3.32
N SER A 45 1.55 -7.91 3.31
CA SER A 45 2.17 -8.46 4.52
C SER A 45 3.29 -7.57 5.08
N LEU A 46 3.47 -6.36 4.54
CA LEU A 46 4.55 -5.43 4.83
C LEU A 46 5.96 -6.05 4.62
N ASN A 47 6.07 -6.92 3.61
CA ASN A 47 7.34 -7.47 3.13
C ASN A 47 7.62 -7.04 1.68
N PRO A 48 7.70 -5.73 1.41
CA PRO A 48 7.91 -5.24 0.06
C PRO A 48 9.36 -5.45 -0.40
N THR A 49 9.58 -5.42 -1.71
CA THR A 49 10.95 -5.33 -2.23
C THR A 49 11.49 -3.91 -2.11
N ARG A 50 10.60 -2.92 -2.22
CA ARG A 50 10.92 -1.50 -2.19
C ARG A 50 10.12 -0.79 -1.11
N ILE A 51 10.76 0.11 -0.39
CA ILE A 51 10.12 0.87 0.71
C ILE A 51 8.94 1.74 0.22
N GLU A 52 8.90 2.07 -1.07
CA GLU A 52 7.82 2.83 -1.69
C GLU A 52 6.55 2.01 -2.01
N GLU A 53 6.64 0.67 -2.06
CA GLU A 53 5.52 -0.19 -2.48
C GLU A 53 4.30 -0.13 -1.56
N PRO A 54 4.44 -0.10 -0.21
CA PRO A 54 3.31 0.12 0.69
C PRO A 54 2.62 1.46 0.46
N TRP A 55 3.35 2.51 0.04
CA TRP A 55 2.76 3.81 -0.28
C TRP A 55 1.94 3.78 -1.58
N VAL A 56 2.43 3.07 -2.60
CA VAL A 56 1.68 2.82 -3.84
C VAL A 56 0.39 2.08 -3.52
N LEU A 57 0.48 1.01 -2.73
CA LEU A 57 -0.67 0.20 -2.34
C LEU A 57 -1.69 1.00 -1.53
N LYS A 58 -1.23 1.77 -0.53
CA LYS A 58 -2.07 2.70 0.24
C LYS A 58 -2.86 3.63 -0.68
N ASN A 59 -2.18 4.33 -1.58
CA ASN A 59 -2.85 5.29 -2.48
C ASN A 59 -3.90 4.62 -3.36
N TYR A 60 -3.62 3.40 -3.82
CA TYR A 60 -4.58 2.61 -4.58
C TYR A 60 -5.81 2.22 -3.75
N LEU A 61 -5.59 1.71 -2.53
CA LEU A 61 -6.68 1.33 -1.63
C LEU A 61 -7.54 2.52 -1.24
N ASP A 62 -6.91 3.62 -0.83
CA ASP A 62 -7.61 4.87 -0.51
C ASP A 62 -8.50 5.32 -1.66
N ALA A 63 -7.99 5.30 -2.90
CA ALA A 63 -8.76 5.67 -4.09
C ALA A 63 -9.95 4.73 -4.33
N LYS A 64 -9.79 3.41 -4.15
CA LYS A 64 -10.88 2.44 -4.33
C LYS A 64 -11.94 2.56 -3.24
N ILE A 65 -11.54 2.74 -1.99
CA ILE A 65 -12.43 2.93 -0.84
C ILE A 65 -13.23 4.22 -1.01
N GLN A 66 -12.57 5.32 -1.37
CA GLN A 66 -13.22 6.61 -1.63
C GLN A 66 -14.15 6.55 -2.84
N ALA A 67 -13.76 5.87 -3.92
CA ALA A 67 -14.64 5.65 -5.07
C ALA A 67 -15.89 4.83 -4.73
N ALA A 68 -15.80 3.95 -3.73
CA ALA A 68 -16.93 3.23 -3.16
C ALA A 68 -17.75 4.05 -2.15
N GLY A 69 -17.42 5.34 -1.94
CA GLY A 69 -18.10 6.23 -0.99
C GLY A 69 -17.79 5.94 0.49
N LYS A 70 -16.74 5.15 0.77
CA LYS A 70 -16.29 4.82 2.12
C LYS A 70 -15.08 5.67 2.53
N GLN A 71 -14.71 5.61 3.80
CA GLN A 71 -13.49 6.22 4.33
C GLN A 71 -12.44 5.15 4.65
N PRO A 72 -11.18 5.33 4.22
CA PRO A 72 -10.10 4.41 4.59
C PRO A 72 -9.77 4.52 6.08
N VAL A 73 -9.33 3.41 6.65
CA VAL A 73 -8.76 3.34 7.99
C VAL A 73 -7.45 4.13 8.00
N ALA A 74 -7.29 4.96 9.04
CA ALA A 74 -6.10 5.78 9.19
C ALA A 74 -4.86 4.90 9.41
N TYR A 75 -3.78 5.24 8.72
CA TYR A 75 -2.50 4.58 8.89
C TYR A 75 -1.71 5.24 10.02
N THR A 76 -0.98 4.45 10.81
CA THR A 76 -0.07 4.96 11.84
C THR A 76 1.33 5.23 11.32
N ALA A 77 1.81 4.41 10.38
CA ALA A 77 3.16 4.55 9.79
C ALA A 77 3.19 5.25 8.42
N LEU A 78 2.17 5.05 7.59
CA LEU A 78 2.08 5.60 6.23
C LEU A 78 1.35 6.96 6.26
N VAL A 79 1.88 7.90 7.03
CA VAL A 79 1.25 9.21 7.31
C VAL A 79 1.92 10.36 6.54
N GLY A 80 1.14 11.40 6.21
CA GLY A 80 1.66 12.57 5.51
C GLY A 80 1.81 12.38 3.99
N ASP A 81 2.54 13.28 3.34
CA ASP A 81 2.84 13.20 1.90
C ASP A 81 4.15 12.43 1.69
N PRO A 82 4.18 11.35 0.88
CA PRO A 82 5.43 10.66 0.57
C PRO A 82 6.54 11.58 0.03
N LYS A 83 6.21 12.75 -0.55
CA LYS A 83 7.18 13.76 -1.00
C LYS A 83 7.99 14.39 0.12
N ASP A 84 7.48 14.38 1.35
CA ASP A 84 8.17 14.95 2.51
C ASP A 84 9.31 14.04 2.99
N TYR A 85 9.34 12.78 2.54
CA TYR A 85 10.37 11.81 2.87
C TYR A 85 11.46 11.78 1.82
N TRP A 86 12.63 12.33 2.15
CA TRP A 86 13.80 12.41 1.25
C TRP A 86 14.27 11.06 0.65
N PHE A 87 13.95 9.95 1.31
CA PHE A 87 14.34 8.60 0.92
C PHE A 87 13.31 7.88 0.03
N LEU A 88 12.13 8.48 -0.19
CA LEU A 88 11.10 7.92 -1.08
C LEU A 88 11.24 8.49 -2.49
N SER A 89 11.03 7.64 -3.49
CA SER A 89 10.92 8.08 -4.88
C SER A 89 9.48 8.49 -5.19
N ASP A 90 9.21 9.80 -5.22
CA ASP A 90 7.92 10.36 -5.68
C ASP A 90 7.54 9.86 -7.08
N GLN A 91 8.53 9.74 -7.98
CA GLN A 91 8.30 9.21 -9.33
C GLN A 91 7.79 7.77 -9.32
N PHE A 92 8.32 6.91 -8.45
CA PHE A 92 7.85 5.54 -8.33
C PHE A 92 6.43 5.49 -7.76
N ILE A 93 6.16 6.28 -6.72
CA ILE A 93 4.84 6.33 -6.07
C ILE A 93 3.77 6.83 -7.04
N LYS A 94 4.06 7.90 -7.79
CA LYS A 94 3.18 8.44 -8.84
C LYS A 94 2.97 7.50 -10.02
N ALA A 95 3.93 6.63 -10.31
CA ALA A 95 3.77 5.64 -11.38
C ALA A 95 2.69 4.61 -11.07
N GLY A 96 2.29 4.47 -9.79
CA GLY A 96 1.15 3.63 -9.39
C GLY A 96 1.32 2.15 -9.71
N ARG A 97 2.57 1.66 -9.75
CA ARG A 97 2.90 0.28 -10.11
C ARG A 97 3.84 -0.35 -9.09
N LEU A 98 3.65 -1.64 -8.85
CA LEU A 98 4.55 -2.43 -8.01
C LEU A 98 5.57 -3.18 -8.90
N LEU A 99 6.61 -3.74 -8.29
CA LEU A 99 7.55 -4.57 -9.04
C LEU A 99 6.87 -5.88 -9.47
N GLN A 100 7.22 -6.38 -10.65
CA GLN A 100 6.77 -7.69 -11.12
C GLN A 100 7.75 -8.73 -10.60
N LYS A 101 7.38 -9.43 -9.52
CA LYS A 101 8.16 -10.52 -8.92
C LYS A 101 7.33 -11.79 -8.76
#